data_AF-A0A1Q9A2S8-F1
#
_entry.id   AF-A0A1Q9A2S8-F1
#
_cell.length_a   1.000
_cell.length_b   1.000
_cell.length_c   1.000
_cell.angle_alpha   90.00
_cell.angle_beta   90.00
_cell.angle_gamma   90.00
#
_symmetry.space_group_name_H-M   'P 1'
#
loop_
_entity.id
_entity.type
_entity.pdbx_description
1 polymer ?
#
loop_
_entity_poly.entity_id
_entity_poly.type
_entity_poly.pdbx_seq_one_letter_code
_entity_poly.pdbx_strand_id
1 'polypeptide(L)'
;MTAARAYKLQSTTRCPCCGADRIVMDIDAAKTWATVAYQRHAGFTVKDGEITVTGICHAGTNLAAYLMNAETMGPRREVSG
;
A
#
# COMPACT_ATOMS: atom_id res chain seq x y z
N MET A 1 7.11 11.85 -9.30
CA MET A 1 6.64 10.66 -8.56
C MET A 1 5.39 10.13 -9.25
N THR A 2 5.24 8.82 -9.40
CA THR A 2 4.14 8.20 -10.17
C THR A 2 2.96 7.82 -9.26
N ALA A 3 1.72 7.97 -9.73
CA ALA A 3 0.49 7.60 -9.01
C ALA A 3 0.35 6.08 -8.71
N ALA A 4 1.32 5.24 -9.13
CA ALA A 4 1.31 3.79 -9.00
C ALA A 4 1.02 3.28 -7.58
N ARG A 5 1.55 3.93 -6.53
CA ARG A 5 1.31 3.52 -5.13
C ARG A 5 -0.09 3.85 -4.63
N ALA A 6 -0.63 4.99 -5.04
CA ALA A 6 -2.03 5.33 -4.77
C ALA A 6 -2.97 4.33 -5.47
N TYR A 7 -2.70 4.00 -6.74
CA TYR A 7 -3.41 2.94 -7.46
C TYR A 7 -3.27 1.57 -6.81
N LYS A 8 -2.09 1.25 -6.27
CA LYS A 8 -1.89 0.00 -5.53
C LYS A 8 -2.82 -0.09 -4.33
N LEU A 9 -2.87 0.93 -3.48
CA LEU A 9 -3.81 0.98 -2.35
C LEU A 9 -5.27 0.94 -2.81
N GLN A 10 -5.60 1.58 -3.94
CA GLN A 10 -6.95 1.51 -4.54
C GLN A 10 -7.35 0.08 -4.89
N SER A 11 -6.43 -0.67 -5.52
CA SER A 11 -6.65 -2.04 -5.98
C SER A 11 -6.65 -3.08 -4.85
N THR A 12 -6.04 -2.76 -3.70
CA THR A 12 -6.00 -3.63 -2.53
C THR A 12 -7.35 -3.53 -1.78
N THR A 13 -8.30 -4.38 -2.16
CA THR A 13 -9.66 -4.41 -1.59
C THR A 13 -9.75 -5.18 -0.27
N ARG A 14 -8.83 -6.11 -0.04
CA ARG A 14 -8.69 -6.90 1.19
C ARG A 14 -7.34 -6.67 1.84
N CYS A 15 -7.30 -6.80 3.16
CA CYS A 15 -6.09 -6.64 3.93
C CYS A 15 -5.03 -7.64 3.43
N PRO A 16 -3.86 -7.18 2.96
CA PRO A 16 -2.82 -8.07 2.45
C PRO A 16 -2.23 -8.98 3.54
N CYS A 17 -2.46 -8.67 4.82
CA CYS A 17 -1.95 -9.46 5.93
C CYS A 17 -2.92 -10.58 6.37
N CYS A 18 -4.23 -10.31 6.43
CA CYS A 18 -5.20 -11.23 7.03
C CYS A 18 -6.48 -11.44 6.21
N GLY A 19 -6.58 -10.86 5.02
CA GLY A 19 -7.75 -10.97 4.15
C GLY A 19 -9.00 -10.20 4.59
N ALA A 20 -8.96 -9.49 5.73
CA ALA A 20 -10.07 -8.70 6.24
C ALA A 20 -10.51 -7.60 5.25
N ASP A 21 -11.80 -7.29 5.23
CA ASP A 21 -12.35 -6.31 4.30
C ASP A 21 -11.90 -4.88 4.61
N ARG A 22 -11.77 -4.09 3.54
CA ARG A 22 -11.50 -2.65 3.61
C ARG A 22 -12.72 -1.90 4.14
N ILE A 23 -12.49 -1.00 5.09
CA ILE A 23 -13.54 -0.20 5.72
C ILE A 23 -13.49 1.27 5.33
N VAL A 24 -12.30 1.80 5.06
CA VAL A 24 -12.08 3.19 4.69
C VAL A 24 -11.05 3.24 3.58
N MET A 25 -11.30 4.08 2.59
CA MET A 25 -10.37 4.40 1.53
C MET A 25 -10.56 5.87 1.14
N ASP A 26 -9.46 6.61 1.14
CA ASP A 26 -9.42 7.98 0.63
C ASP A 26 -8.18 8.13 -0.25
N ILE A 27 -8.38 8.63 -1.46
CA ILE A 27 -7.34 8.65 -2.50
C ILE A 27 -7.46 9.95 -3.28
N ASP A 28 -6.36 10.69 -3.29
CA ASP A 28 -6.16 11.84 -4.15
C ASP A 28 -4.93 11.60 -5.01
N ALA A 29 -5.16 11.02 -6.20
CA ALA A 29 -4.10 10.71 -7.14
C ALA A 29 -3.41 11.98 -7.68
N ALA A 30 -4.12 13.11 -7.75
CA ALA A 30 -3.54 14.39 -8.17
C ALA A 30 -2.56 14.93 -7.12
N LYS A 31 -2.86 14.73 -5.83
CA LYS A 31 -1.96 15.05 -4.71
C LYS A 31 -1.02 13.91 -4.33
N THR A 32 -1.01 12.80 -5.08
CA THR A 32 -0.20 11.60 -4.82
C THR A 32 -0.37 11.02 -3.41
N TRP A 33 -1.56 11.20 -2.85
CA TRP A 33 -1.89 10.79 -1.48
C TRP A 33 -2.96 9.69 -1.51
N ALA A 34 -2.83 8.72 -0.62
CA ALA A 34 -3.82 7.67 -0.45
C ALA A 34 -3.74 7.11 0.96
N THR A 35 -4.88 6.82 1.57
CA THR A 35 -4.98 6.13 2.86
C THR A 35 -6.04 5.05 2.78
N VAL A 36 -5.75 3.89 3.34
CA VAL A 36 -6.67 2.76 3.42
C VAL A 36 -6.64 2.14 4.81
N ALA A 37 -7.80 1.73 5.32
CA ALA A 37 -7.93 0.99 6.57
C ALA A 37 -8.86 -0.24 6.42
N TYR A 38 -8.62 -1.26 7.23
CA TYR A 38 -9.34 -2.55 7.21
C TYR A 38 -9.92 -2.89 8.60
N GLN A 39 -10.91 -3.80 8.66
CA GLN A 39 -11.65 -4.16 9.90
C GLN A 39 -10.79 -4.61 11.09
N ARG A 40 -9.54 -5.06 10.87
CA ARG A 40 -8.62 -5.60 11.90
C ARG A 40 -7.47 -4.64 12.24
N HIS A 41 -7.76 -3.34 12.30
CA HIS A 41 -6.81 -2.26 12.59
C HIS A 41 -5.67 -2.08 11.58
N ALA A 42 -5.58 -2.91 10.55
CA ALA A 42 -4.58 -2.75 9.50
C ALA A 42 -4.85 -1.44 8.74
N GLY A 43 -3.81 -0.67 8.47
CA GLY A 43 -3.92 0.56 7.70
C GLY A 43 -2.63 0.92 6.98
N PHE A 44 -2.76 1.55 5.82
CA PHE A 44 -1.64 2.02 5.01
C PHE A 44 -1.91 3.41 4.49
N THR A 45 -0.86 4.21 4.34
CA THR A 45 -0.92 5.53 3.72
C THR A 45 0.26 5.77 2.81
N VAL A 46 0.11 6.62 1.80
CA VAL A 46 1.22 7.13 1.00
C VAL A 46 1.77 8.38 1.67
N LYS A 47 3.00 8.29 2.17
CA LYS A 47 3.75 9.40 2.75
C LYS A 47 5.11 9.49 2.08
N ASP A 48 5.52 10.71 1.70
CA ASP A 48 6.81 10.96 1.04
C ASP A 48 7.05 10.11 -0.22
N GLY A 49 5.97 9.72 -0.89
CA GLY A 49 6.01 8.87 -2.08
C GLY A 49 6.15 7.37 -1.81
N GLU A 50 6.04 6.91 -0.56
CA GLU A 50 6.10 5.50 -0.15
C GLU A 50 4.84 5.05 0.57
N ILE A 51 4.48 3.77 0.42
CA ILE A 51 3.43 3.15 1.24
C ILE A 51 3.99 2.86 2.62
N THR A 52 3.39 3.46 3.65
CA THR A 52 3.75 3.33 5.05
C THR A 52 2.57 2.75 5.85
N VAL A 53 2.85 2.18 7.03
CA VAL A 53 1.84 1.58 7.90
C VAL A 53 1.24 2.63 8.83
N THR A 54 -0.09 2.71 8.88
CA THR A 54 -0.82 3.58 9.83
C THR A 54 -1.51 2.80 10.94
N GLY A 55 -1.71 1.50 10.75
CA GLY A 55 -2.31 0.62 11.75
C GLY A 55 -1.84 -0.83 11.57
N ILE A 56 -1.65 -1.53 12.69
CA ILE A 56 -0.95 -2.82 12.72
C ILE A 56 -1.96 -3.98 12.71
N CYS A 57 -1.70 -4.95 11.84
CA CYS A 57 -2.32 -6.28 11.87
C CYS A 57 -1.36 -7.27 12.52
N HIS A 58 -1.88 -8.21 13.32
CA HIS A 58 -1.07 -9.30 13.91
C HIS A 58 -0.30 -10.13 12.86
N ALA A 59 -0.78 -10.17 11.61
CA ALA A 59 -0.16 -10.92 10.51
C ALA A 59 1.00 -10.18 9.79
N GLY A 60 1.42 -8.99 10.26
CA GLY A 60 2.64 -8.32 9.80
C GLY A 60 2.44 -7.24 8.73
N THR A 61 2.01 -6.05 9.14
CA THR A 61 1.77 -4.91 8.24
C THR A 61 3.04 -4.30 7.62
N ASN A 62 4.19 -4.37 8.29
CA ASN A 62 5.44 -3.85 7.74
C ASN A 62 5.91 -4.63 6.51
N LEU A 63 5.80 -5.97 6.56
CA LEU A 63 6.13 -6.82 5.40
C LEU A 63 5.19 -6.54 4.24
N ALA A 64 3.89 -6.38 4.51
CA ALA A 64 2.92 -6.03 3.47
C ALA A 64 3.23 -4.66 2.84
N ALA A 65 3.57 -3.64 3.63
CA ALA A 65 3.97 -2.34 3.10
C ALA A 65 5.22 -2.42 2.23
N TYR A 66 6.23 -3.19 2.65
CA TYR A 66 7.44 -3.43 1.87
C TYR A 66 7.12 -4.08 0.51
N LEU A 67 6.35 -5.17 0.49
CA LEU A 67 5.98 -5.87 -0.73
C LEU A 67 5.15 -5.01 -1.67
N MET A 68 4.18 -4.25 -1.14
CA MET A 68 3.39 -3.32 -1.95
C MET A 68 4.25 -2.22 -2.59
N ASN A 69 5.25 -1.69 -1.87
CA ASN A 69 6.21 -0.76 -2.46
C ASN A 69 7.05 -1.44 -3.55
N ALA A 70 7.55 -2.65 -3.32
CA ALA A 70 8.36 -3.38 -4.30
C ALA A 70 7.59 -3.62 -5.61
N GLU A 71 6.32 -4.06 -5.53
CA GLU A 71 5.47 -4.28 -6.70
C GLU A 71 5.23 -2.99 -7.52
N THR A 72 5.20 -1.84 -6.85
CA THR A 72 4.99 -0.54 -7.52
C THR A 72 6.23 0.03 -8.20
N MET A 73 7.42 -0.53 -7.95
CA MET A 73 8.67 -0.11 -8.60
C MET A 73 8.88 -0.78 -9.97
N GLY A 74 7.97 -1.65 -10.41
CA GLY A 74 8.09 -2.44 -11.63
C GLY A 74 9.13 -3.56 -11.50
N PRO A 75 9.24 -4.49 -12.48
CA PRO A 75 10.36 -5.41 -12.50
C PRO A 75 11.64 -4.57 -12.54
N ARG A 76 12.50 -4.74 -11.53
CA ARG A 76 13.88 -4.27 -11.56
C ARG A 76 14.43 -4.80 -12.88
N ARG A 77 14.66 -3.94 -13.87
CA ARG A 77 15.50 -4.31 -15.01
C ARG A 77 16.81 -4.71 -14.38
N GLU A 78 17.06 -6.01 -14.29
CA GLU A 78 18.41 -6.51 -14.17
C GLU A 78 19.14 -5.86 -15.33
N VAL A 79 20.02 -4.91 -15.00
CA VAL A 79 20.98 -4.41 -15.97
C VAL A 79 21.88 -5.62 -16.21
N SER A 80 21.55 -6.39 -17.24
CA SER A 80 22.45 -7.40 -17.77
C SER A 80 23.69 -6.63 -18.22
N GLY A 81 24.76 -6.76 -17.42
CA GLY A 81 26.10 -6.35 -17.83
C GLY A 81 26.67 -7.28 -18.89
#